data_AF-G9XBZ4-F1
#
_entry.id   AF-G9XBZ4-F1
#
_cell.length_a   1.000
_cell.length_b   1.000
_cell.length_c   1.000
_cell.angle_alpha   90.00
_cell.angle_beta   90.00
_cell.angle_gamma   90.00
#
_symmetry.space_group_name_H-M   'P 1'
#
loop_
_entity.id
_entity.type
_entity.pdbx_description
1 polymer ?
#
loop_
_entity_poly.entity_id
_entity_poly.type
_entity_poly.pdbx_seq_one_letter_code
_entity_poly.pdbx_strand_id
1 'polypeptide(L)'
;MKNSVLRLKLHQNKAHYRKEETVNNKMTYPLPTYSMIIGAIHNACNYKEYRPMDISIQGSYESIKREIYTDYCFLNSVMDDRGILVKLNNPDLLENGYKVIAKALKSQGNSFKKRITIEICDEKELDEYIRISDLRIKFQEENSSINQKISIKKDRNKKNKTRTKNKR
;
A
#
# COMPACT_ATOMS: atom_id res chain seq x y z
N MET A 1 -23.51 33.47 37.81
CA MET A 1 -23.87 32.36 36.90
C MET A 1 -23.16 31.11 37.38
N LYS A 2 -23.86 29.99 37.57
CA LYS A 2 -23.24 28.74 38.01
C LYS A 2 -22.60 28.10 36.77
N ASN A 3 -21.30 28.26 36.62
CA ASN A 3 -20.57 27.65 35.50
C ASN A 3 -20.42 26.15 35.81
N SER A 4 -21.31 25.33 35.27
CA SER A 4 -21.17 23.88 35.31
C SER A 4 -20.04 23.48 34.38
N VAL A 5 -19.02 22.83 34.92
CA VAL A 5 -17.85 22.35 34.16
C VAL A 5 -17.86 20.83 34.15
N LEU A 6 -17.59 20.24 32.98
CA LEU A 6 -17.38 18.80 32.83
C LEU A 6 -15.89 18.48 32.95
N ARG A 7 -15.51 17.66 33.94
CA ARG A 7 -14.14 17.18 34.10
C ARG A 7 -14.01 15.75 33.59
N LEU A 8 -13.19 15.56 32.56
CA LEU A 8 -12.84 14.25 32.03
C LEU A 8 -11.44 13.86 32.52
N LYS A 9 -11.31 12.67 33.10
CA LYS A 9 -10.02 12.07 33.48
C LYS A 9 -9.75 10.87 32.57
N LEU A 10 -8.69 10.94 31.78
CA LEU A 10 -8.33 9.92 30.81
C LEU A 10 -6.88 9.48 31.04
N HIS A 11 -6.63 8.19 30.88
CA HIS A 11 -5.29 7.60 30.88
C HIS A 11 -5.12 6.79 29.59
N GLN A 12 -3.98 6.93 28.94
CA GLN A 12 -3.65 6.23 27.71
C GLN A 12 -2.24 5.64 27.84
N ASN A 13 -2.08 4.36 27.51
CA ASN A 13 -0.77 3.70 27.52
C ASN A 13 0.17 4.25 26.43
N LYS A 14 -0.39 4.62 25.27
CA LYS A 14 0.32 5.26 24.17
C LYS A 14 -0.61 6.27 23.51
N ALA A 15 -0.10 7.45 23.22
CA ALA A 15 -0.85 8.53 22.59
C ALA A 15 0.00 9.22 21.52
N HIS A 16 -0.65 9.72 20.46
CA HIS A 16 -0.01 10.47 19.39
C HIS A 16 -0.78 11.76 19.11
N TYR A 17 -0.24 12.87 19.58
CA TYR A 17 -0.74 14.23 19.34
C TYR A 17 0.10 14.87 18.25
N ARG A 18 -0.18 14.54 16.99
CA ARG A 18 0.58 14.97 15.82
C ARG A 18 0.95 16.46 15.87
N LYS A 19 2.25 16.74 15.76
CA LYS A 19 2.76 18.10 15.54
C LYS A 19 2.73 18.44 14.06
N GLU A 20 2.20 19.62 13.74
CA GLU A 20 2.17 20.16 12.37
C GLU A 20 3.60 20.61 11.99
N GLU A 21 3.90 20.73 10.69
CA GLU A 21 5.22 21.12 10.11
C GLU A 21 6.30 20.02 9.92
N THR A 22 6.05 18.76 10.26
CA THR A 22 7.06 17.70 10.06
C THR A 22 6.64 16.69 8.99
N VAL A 23 7.34 16.70 7.85
CA VAL A 23 7.07 15.83 6.68
C VAL A 23 7.64 14.42 6.89
N ASN A 24 8.92 14.32 7.24
CA ASN A 24 9.61 13.03 7.34
C ASN A 24 9.58 12.42 8.76
N ASN A 25 9.47 13.26 9.78
CA ASN A 25 9.48 12.83 11.17
C ASN A 25 8.08 12.98 11.77
N LYS A 26 7.42 11.89 12.14
CA LYS A 26 6.10 11.95 12.78
C LYS A 26 6.28 12.35 14.26
N MET A 27 6.20 13.64 14.54
CA MET A 27 6.38 14.19 15.89
C MET A 27 5.05 14.27 16.65
N THR A 28 5.13 14.19 17.98
CA THR A 28 3.98 14.33 18.88
C THR A 28 4.23 15.41 19.93
N TYR A 29 3.19 16.17 20.27
CA TYR A 29 3.17 16.97 21.49
C TYR A 29 3.09 16.04 22.73
N PRO A 30 3.55 16.51 23.90
CA PRO A 30 3.45 15.75 25.15
C PRO A 30 2.02 15.61 25.68
N LEU A 31 1.19 16.62 25.40
CA LEU A 31 -0.23 16.68 25.76
C LEU A 31 -1.05 16.99 24.51
N PRO A 32 -2.35 16.63 24.49
CA PRO A 32 -3.21 16.97 23.36
C PRO A 32 -3.30 18.48 23.19
N THR A 33 -3.40 18.94 21.94
CA THR A 33 -3.69 20.34 21.64
C THR A 33 -5.19 20.62 21.79
N TYR A 34 -5.56 21.89 21.99
CA TYR A 34 -6.97 22.29 22.07
C TYR A 34 -7.77 21.88 20.83
N SER A 35 -7.21 22.06 19.64
CA SER A 35 -7.86 21.68 18.38
C SER A 35 -8.20 20.19 18.31
N MET A 36 -7.33 19.32 18.80
CA MET A 36 -7.56 17.87 18.85
C MET A 36 -8.71 17.51 19.78
N ILE A 37 -8.78 18.11 20.97
CA ILE A 37 -9.85 17.84 21.93
C ILE A 37 -11.20 18.35 21.38
N ILE A 38 -11.23 19.57 20.84
CA ILE A 38 -12.44 20.13 20.21
C ILE A 38 -12.92 19.21 19.08
N GLY A 39 -12.02 18.81 18.19
CA GLY A 39 -12.33 17.90 17.09
C GLY A 39 -12.82 16.53 17.57
N ALA A 40 -12.19 15.97 18.61
CA ALA A 40 -12.60 14.70 19.20
C ALA A 40 -14.01 14.79 19.81
N ILE A 41 -14.32 15.86 20.54
CA ILE A 41 -15.66 16.09 21.11
C ILE A 41 -16.68 16.31 19.99
N HIS A 42 -16.34 17.07 18.94
CA HIS A 42 -17.24 17.30 17.81
C HIS A 42 -17.57 16.01 17.07
N ASN A 43 -16.57 15.15 16.86
CA ASN A 43 -16.77 13.84 16.27
C ASN A 43 -17.63 12.94 17.17
N ALA A 44 -17.37 12.92 18.49
CA ALA A 44 -18.14 12.14 19.45
C ALA A 44 -19.60 12.57 19.55
N CYS A 45 -19.88 13.88 19.45
CA CYS A 45 -21.22 14.45 19.42
C CYS A 45 -21.84 14.53 18.02
N ASN A 46 -21.12 14.10 16.98
CA ASN A 46 -21.51 14.16 15.57
C ASN A 46 -21.94 15.56 15.09
N TYR A 47 -21.29 16.62 15.59
CA TYR A 47 -21.54 17.98 15.13
C TYR A 47 -21.14 18.14 13.65
N LYS A 48 -22.01 18.78 12.86
CA LYS A 48 -21.76 19.08 11.43
C LYS A 48 -21.21 20.49 11.20
N GLU A 49 -21.29 21.33 12.22
CA GLU A 49 -20.81 22.71 12.21
C GLU A 49 -19.95 22.97 13.44
N TYR A 50 -19.01 23.90 13.30
CA TYR A 50 -18.11 24.25 14.38
C TYR A 50 -18.88 24.90 15.55
N ARG A 51 -18.82 24.26 16.72
CA ARG A 51 -19.28 24.81 17.99
C ARG A 51 -18.09 25.27 18.85
N PRO A 52 -18.01 26.57 19.20
CA PRO A 52 -16.97 27.07 20.08
C PRO A 52 -17.11 26.46 21.49
N MET A 53 -15.99 26.14 22.11
CA MET A 53 -15.90 25.50 23.43
C MET A 53 -14.70 26.03 24.20
N ASP A 54 -14.89 26.36 25.47
CA ASP A 54 -13.79 26.70 26.38
C ASP A 54 -13.26 25.44 27.04
N ILE A 55 -11.96 25.16 26.89
CA ILE A 55 -11.32 23.93 27.36
C ILE A 55 -10.07 24.27 28.14
N SER A 56 -9.86 23.55 29.24
CA SER A 56 -8.60 23.55 29.99
C SER A 56 -8.00 22.14 29.94
N ILE A 57 -6.70 22.07 29.66
CA ILE A 57 -5.95 20.82 29.56
C ILE A 57 -4.95 20.78 30.70
N GLN A 58 -5.04 19.73 31.52
CA GLN A 58 -4.07 19.44 32.58
C GLN A 58 -3.76 17.95 32.57
N GLY A 59 -2.49 17.61 32.63
CA GLY A 59 -2.04 16.23 32.66
C GLY A 59 -0.53 16.14 32.80
N SER A 60 -0.07 14.95 33.17
CA SER A 60 1.33 14.56 33.12
C SER A 60 1.50 13.46 32.07
N TYR A 61 2.70 13.37 31.52
CA TYR A 61 3.14 12.27 30.67
C TYR A 61 4.43 11.72 31.27
N GLU A 62 4.67 10.43 31.07
CA GLU A 62 5.86 9.78 31.63
C GLU A 62 7.10 10.03 30.77
N SER A 63 7.03 9.67 29.48
CA SER A 63 8.14 9.85 28.55
C SER A 63 7.67 9.99 27.11
N ILE A 64 8.51 10.59 26.26
CA ILE A 64 8.30 10.65 24.81
C ILE A 64 9.20 9.59 24.18
N LYS A 65 8.58 8.55 23.62
CA LYS A 65 9.29 7.47 22.93
C LYS A 65 9.55 7.84 21.47
N ARG A 66 10.74 7.50 20.97
CA ARG A 66 11.10 7.58 19.54
C ARG A 66 11.18 6.17 18.97
N GLU A 67 10.48 5.92 17.87
CA GLU A 67 10.47 4.64 17.18
C GLU A 67 10.86 4.86 15.71
N ILE A 68 11.67 3.96 15.16
CA ILE A 68 11.93 3.93 13.72
C ILE A 68 10.68 3.36 13.05
N TYR A 69 10.08 4.16 12.17
CA TYR A 69 8.93 3.73 11.37
C TYR A 69 9.41 3.41 9.95
N THR A 70 9.22 2.15 9.55
CA THR A 70 9.49 1.70 8.18
C THR A 70 8.15 1.45 7.50
N ASP A 71 7.92 2.12 6.39
CA ASP A 71 6.75 1.89 5.56
C ASP A 71 7.10 0.95 4.40
N TYR A 72 6.40 -0.17 4.29
CA TYR A 72 6.58 -1.11 3.19
C TYR A 72 5.49 -0.86 2.15
N CYS A 73 5.88 -0.24 1.04
CA CYS A 73 4.96 -0.01 -0.08
C CYS A 73 5.04 -1.15 -1.10
N PHE A 74 3.89 -1.61 -1.56
CA PHE A 74 3.81 -2.50 -2.71
C PHE A 74 4.11 -1.75 -4.01
N LEU A 75 4.83 -2.39 -4.91
CA LEU A 75 5.01 -1.90 -6.27
C LEU A 75 3.80 -2.27 -7.12
N ASN A 76 3.44 -1.40 -8.06
CA ASN A 76 2.36 -1.65 -9.03
C ASN A 76 2.64 -2.85 -9.95
N SER A 77 3.89 -3.31 -10.00
CA SER A 77 4.31 -4.45 -10.79
C SER A 77 5.36 -5.26 -10.04
N VAL A 78 5.33 -6.58 -10.24
CA VAL A 78 6.35 -7.49 -9.74
C VAL A 78 7.65 -7.26 -10.53
N MET A 79 8.61 -6.58 -9.90
CA MET A 79 9.97 -6.41 -10.43
C MET A 79 10.84 -7.57 -9.94
N ASP A 80 11.74 -8.06 -10.79
CA ASP A 80 12.53 -9.26 -10.51
C ASP A 80 13.80 -8.99 -9.67
N ASP A 81 14.24 -7.74 -9.55
CA ASP A 81 15.57 -7.38 -9.07
C ASP A 81 15.59 -6.58 -7.76
N ARG A 82 14.41 -6.16 -7.24
CA ARG A 82 14.32 -5.14 -6.17
C ARG A 82 13.44 -5.54 -4.99
N GLY A 83 13.87 -5.10 -3.81
CA GLY A 83 13.07 -5.09 -2.59
C GLY A 83 12.89 -6.47 -1.97
N ILE A 84 11.65 -6.76 -1.59
CA ILE A 84 11.26 -7.98 -0.89
C ILE A 84 10.19 -8.67 -1.74
N LEU A 85 10.43 -9.92 -2.12
CA LEU A 85 9.43 -10.76 -2.75
C LEU A 85 8.54 -11.33 -1.65
N VAL A 86 7.24 -11.07 -1.74
CA VAL A 86 6.25 -11.47 -0.74
C VAL A 86 5.06 -12.14 -1.39
N LYS A 87 4.44 -13.09 -0.69
CA LYS A 87 3.16 -13.71 -1.03
C LYS A 87 2.09 -13.17 -0.11
N LEU A 88 0.99 -12.69 -0.68
CA LEU A 88 -0.19 -12.33 0.08
C LEU A 88 -0.98 -13.60 0.37
N ASN A 89 -1.26 -13.88 1.65
CA ASN A 89 -2.08 -15.02 2.04
C ASN A 89 -3.53 -14.83 1.59
N ASN A 90 -4.01 -13.59 1.59
CA ASN A 90 -5.30 -13.21 1.04
C ASN A 90 -5.11 -11.97 0.13
N PRO A 91 -5.31 -12.09 -1.19
CA PRO A 91 -5.09 -10.99 -2.12
C PRO A 91 -6.09 -9.83 -1.95
N ASP A 92 -7.27 -10.10 -1.38
CA ASP A 92 -8.33 -9.09 -1.22
C ASP A 92 -8.17 -8.25 0.06
N LEU A 93 -7.38 -8.73 1.02
CA LEU A 93 -7.07 -8.02 2.26
C LEU A 93 -5.60 -7.59 2.29
N LEU A 94 -5.35 -6.36 1.85
CA LEU A 94 -4.02 -5.72 1.88
C LEU A 94 -3.46 -5.54 3.31
N GLU A 95 -4.31 -5.67 4.33
CA GLU A 95 -3.94 -5.53 5.74
C GLU A 95 -3.44 -6.83 6.38
N ASN A 96 -3.80 -8.00 5.82
CA ASN A 96 -3.48 -9.28 6.44
C ASN A 96 -2.09 -9.76 6.01
N GLY A 97 -1.34 -10.25 7.01
CA GLY A 97 0.09 -10.56 6.94
C GLY A 97 0.55 -11.18 5.62
N TYR A 98 1.60 -10.60 5.06
CA TYR A 98 2.32 -11.15 3.93
C TYR A 98 3.38 -12.15 4.41
N LYS A 99 3.65 -13.15 3.59
CA LYS A 99 4.75 -14.10 3.79
C LYS A 99 5.95 -13.65 2.96
N VAL A 100 7.10 -13.46 3.61
CA VAL A 100 8.34 -13.11 2.91
C VAL A 100 8.91 -14.36 2.24
N ILE A 101 9.11 -14.31 0.92
CA ILE A 101 9.68 -15.40 0.12
C ILE A 101 11.19 -15.21 0.00
N ALA A 102 11.61 -14.03 -0.44
CA ALA A 102 13.01 -13.72 -0.68
C ALA A 102 13.29 -12.22 -0.57
N LYS A 103 14.55 -11.84 -0.33
CA LYS A 103 15.02 -10.46 -0.27
C LYS A 103 16.18 -10.24 -1.22
N ALA A 104 16.21 -9.10 -1.91
CA ALA A 104 17.35 -8.70 -2.70
C ALA A 104 18.49 -8.20 -1.77
N LEU A 105 19.73 -8.65 -2.00
CA LEU A 105 20.87 -8.25 -1.17
C LEU A 105 21.57 -6.97 -1.67
N LYS A 106 21.52 -6.70 -2.98
CA LYS A 106 22.09 -5.48 -3.58
C LYS A 106 20.99 -4.54 -4.06
N SER A 107 21.36 -3.31 -4.40
CA SER A 107 20.43 -2.34 -5.02
C SER A 107 20.14 -2.65 -6.49
N GLN A 108 21.09 -3.27 -7.20
CA GLN A 108 21.00 -3.60 -8.63
C GLN A 108 21.69 -4.95 -8.92
N GLY A 109 21.27 -5.60 -10.00
CA GLY A 109 21.88 -6.84 -10.48
C GLY A 109 21.43 -8.11 -9.75
N ASN A 110 20.36 -8.03 -8.95
CA ASN A 110 19.71 -9.21 -8.39
C ASN A 110 18.71 -9.79 -9.38
N SER A 111 18.33 -11.05 -9.18
CA SER A 111 17.22 -11.65 -9.90
C SER A 111 16.61 -12.75 -9.05
N PHE A 112 15.32 -12.62 -8.72
CA PHE A 112 14.56 -13.65 -8.03
C PHE A 112 14.42 -14.88 -8.91
N LYS A 113 14.11 -14.71 -10.20
CA LYS A 113 14.00 -15.81 -11.17
C LYS A 113 15.29 -16.61 -11.34
N LYS A 114 16.42 -15.92 -11.48
CA LYS A 114 17.74 -16.57 -11.68
C LYS A 114 18.44 -16.94 -10.37
N ARG A 115 17.82 -16.66 -9.22
CA ARG A 115 18.40 -16.84 -7.88
C ARG A 115 19.76 -16.15 -7.70
N ILE A 116 19.93 -14.97 -8.31
CA ILE A 116 21.20 -14.23 -8.26
C ILE A 116 21.15 -13.18 -7.15
N THR A 117 22.06 -13.31 -6.19
CA THR A 117 22.28 -12.30 -5.12
C THR A 117 21.01 -12.01 -4.30
N ILE A 118 20.29 -13.06 -3.93
CA ILE A 118 19.08 -12.99 -3.10
C ILE A 118 19.27 -13.80 -1.82
N GLU A 119 18.63 -13.36 -0.74
CA GLU A 119 18.43 -14.13 0.48
C GLU A 119 17.08 -14.86 0.37
N ILE A 120 17.08 -16.19 0.46
CA ILE A 120 15.88 -17.02 0.34
C ILE A 120 15.35 -17.30 1.75
N CYS A 121 14.10 -16.91 2.01
CA CYS A 121 13.42 -17.21 3.27
C CYS A 121 12.54 -18.46 3.16
N ASP A 122 11.89 -18.67 2.00
CA ASP A 122 11.09 -19.86 1.72
C ASP A 122 11.36 -20.36 0.29
N GLU A 123 11.98 -21.53 0.19
CA GLU A 123 12.37 -22.11 -1.10
C GLU A 123 11.18 -22.65 -1.90
N LYS A 124 10.17 -23.24 -1.22
CA LYS A 124 9.01 -23.85 -1.91
C LYS A 124 8.18 -22.78 -2.61
N GLU A 125 7.98 -21.67 -1.92
CA GLU A 125 7.24 -20.52 -2.46
C GLU A 125 8.00 -19.83 -3.59
N LEU A 126 9.34 -19.81 -3.51
CA LEU A 126 10.17 -19.26 -4.58
C LEU A 126 10.07 -20.10 -5.86
N ASP A 127 10.07 -21.42 -5.75
CA ASP A 127 9.87 -22.32 -6.89
C ASP A 127 8.48 -22.17 -7.51
N GLU A 128 7.44 -22.03 -6.68
CA GLU A 128 6.09 -21.73 -7.15
C GLU A 128 6.07 -20.40 -7.93
N TYR A 129 6.71 -19.35 -7.40
CA TYR A 129 6.85 -18.06 -8.08
C TYR A 129 7.54 -18.19 -9.45
N ILE A 130 8.67 -18.90 -9.52
CA ILE A 130 9.42 -19.11 -10.77
C ILE A 130 8.53 -19.82 -11.80
N ARG A 131 7.86 -20.90 -11.39
CA ARG A 131 6.94 -21.66 -12.24
C ARG A 131 5.80 -20.78 -12.79
N ILE A 132 5.15 -19.99 -11.94
CA ILE A 132 4.05 -19.10 -12.35
C ILE A 132 4.58 -18.03 -13.31
N SER A 133 5.77 -17.49 -13.03
CA SER A 133 6.45 -16.53 -13.90
C SER A 133 6.68 -17.10 -15.31
N ASP A 134 7.17 -18.33 -15.41
CA ASP A 134 7.48 -18.96 -16.69
C ASP A 134 6.21 -19.27 -17.49
N LEU A 135 5.16 -19.74 -16.81
CA LEU A 135 3.84 -19.91 -17.40
C LEU A 135 3.29 -18.60 -17.97
N ARG A 136 3.46 -17.49 -17.24
CA ARG A 136 3.03 -16.16 -17.71
C ARG A 136 3.74 -15.75 -19.00
N ILE A 137 5.05 -15.98 -19.09
CA ILE A 137 5.84 -15.68 -20.30
C ILE A 137 5.32 -16.52 -21.47
N LYS A 138 5.14 -17.83 -21.26
CA LYS A 138 4.61 -18.75 -22.28
C LYS A 138 3.24 -18.29 -22.81
N PHE A 139 2.31 -17.94 -21.92
CA PHE A 139 1.00 -17.44 -22.32
C PHE A 139 1.07 -16.10 -23.05
N GLN A 140 2.01 -15.21 -22.71
CA GLN A 140 2.21 -13.96 -23.45
C GLN A 140 2.69 -14.20 -24.88
N GLU A 141 3.60 -15.16 -25.10
CA GLU A 141 4.10 -15.53 -26.42
C GLU A 141 3.00 -16.17 -27.29
N GLU A 142 2.22 -17.09 -26.71
CA GLU A 142 1.07 -17.71 -27.37
C GLU A 142 0.03 -16.67 -27.78
N ASN A 143 -0.34 -15.76 -26.86
CA ASN A 143 -1.28 -14.69 -27.13
C ASN A 143 -0.78 -13.72 -28.22
N SER A 144 0.51 -13.41 -28.23
CA SER A 144 1.13 -12.57 -29.27
C SER A 144 1.03 -13.22 -30.65
N SER A 145 1.32 -14.52 -30.72
CA SER A 145 1.21 -15.32 -31.94
C SER A 145 -0.24 -15.40 -32.46
N ILE A 146 -1.21 -15.57 -31.56
CA ILE A 146 -2.63 -15.58 -31.88
C ILE A 146 -3.07 -14.22 -32.42
N ASN A 147 -2.69 -13.13 -31.76
CA ASN A 147 -3.02 -11.77 -32.17
C ASN A 147 -2.48 -11.43 -33.56
N GLN A 148 -1.26 -11.88 -33.89
CA GLN A 148 -0.69 -11.72 -35.23
C GLN A 148 -1.49 -12.49 -36.29
N LYS A 149 -1.94 -13.71 -35.99
CA LYS A 149 -2.80 -14.48 -36.91
C LYS A 149 -4.16 -13.81 -37.11
N ILE A 150 -4.73 -13.23 -36.04
CA ILE A 150 -5.99 -12.50 -36.08
C ILE A 150 -5.86 -11.25 -36.96
N SER A 151 -4.79 -10.46 -36.83
CA SER A 151 -4.58 -9.26 -37.64
C SER A 151 -4.48 -9.60 -39.13
N ILE A 152 -3.71 -10.63 -39.49
CA ILE A 152 -3.58 -11.12 -40.87
C ILE A 152 -4.94 -11.54 -41.44
N LYS A 153 -5.77 -12.26 -40.67
CA LYS A 153 -7.12 -12.66 -41.10
C LYS A 153 -8.05 -11.46 -41.28
N LYS A 154 -7.99 -10.46 -40.38
CA LYS A 154 -8.77 -9.21 -40.49
C LYS A 154 -8.41 -8.45 -41.78
N ASP A 155 -7.12 -8.34 -42.10
CA ASP A 155 -6.66 -7.67 -43.32
C ASP A 155 -7.08 -8.41 -44.59
N ARG A 156 -7.00 -9.75 -44.60
CA ARG A 156 -7.52 -10.58 -45.70
C ARG A 156 -9.01 -10.38 -45.91
N ASN A 157 -9.80 -10.38 -44.82
CA ASN A 157 -11.24 -10.14 -44.89
C ASN A 157 -11.57 -8.72 -45.38
N LYS A 158 -10.80 -7.71 -44.98
CA LYS A 158 -10.97 -6.33 -45.47
C LYS A 158 -10.71 -6.24 -46.99
N LYS A 159 -9.63 -6.86 -47.48
CA LYS A 159 -9.30 -6.93 -48.93
C LYS A 159 -10.38 -7.67 -49.74
N ASN A 160 -10.94 -8.75 -49.19
CA ASN A 160 -12.01 -9.50 -49.86
C ASN A 160 -13.33 -8.71 -49.93
N LYS A 161 -13.65 -7.92 -48.91
CA LYS A 161 -14.82 -7.00 -48.92
C LYS A 161 -14.67 -5.86 -49.94
N THR A 162 -13.49 -5.27 -50.11
CA THR A 162 -13.27 -4.26 -51.16
C THR A 162 -13.35 -4.86 -52.56
N ARG A 163 -12.77 -6.04 -52.78
CA ARG A 163 -12.85 -6.74 -54.08
C ARG A 163 -14.28 -7.10 -54.50
N THR A 164 -15.16 -7.44 -53.55
CA THR A 164 -16.57 -7.74 -53.84
C THR A 164 -17.40 -6.49 -54.10
N LYS A 165 -17.05 -5.34 -53.49
CA LYS A 165 -17.69 -4.04 -53.80
C LYS A 165 -17.33 -3.49 -55.18
N ASN A 166 -16.08 -3.65 -55.62
CA ASN A 166 -15.64 -3.17 -56.94
C ASN A 166 -16.10 -4.04 -58.12
N LYS A 167 -16.78 -5.17 -57.86
CA LYS A 167 -17.31 -6.10 -58.87
C LYS A 167 -18.81 -5.93 -59.11
N ARG A 168 -19.46 -4.99 -58.41
CA ARG A 168 -20.83 -4.51 -58.65
C ARG A 168 -20.74 -3.10 -59.19
#